data_AF-A0A0C2D047-F1
#
_entry.id   AF-A0A0C2D047-F1
#
_cell.length_a   1.000
_cell.length_b   1.000
_cell.length_c   1.000
_cell.angle_alpha   90.00
_cell.angle_beta   90.00
_cell.angle_gamma   90.00
#
_symmetry.space_group_name_H-M   'P 1'
#
loop_
_entity.id
_entity.type
_entity.pdbx_description
1 polymer ?
#
loop_
_entity_poly.entity_id
_entity_poly.type
_entity_poly.pdbx_seq_one_letter_code
_entity_poly.pdbx_strand_id
1 'polypeptide(L)'
;MALRYVGSMVADVHRTMLNGGIFLYPATQDAPKGKLRYLYECAPMAFLVEQAGGIATTGERAVLDHVPTDIHERGLIYLGSKLDVEEMLSFFAKYKE
;
A
#
# COMPACT_ATOMS: atom_id res chain seq x y z
N MET A 1 0.32 20.15 3.47
CA MET A 1 -0.17 18.84 3.01
C MET A 1 -1.41 18.49 3.81
N ALA A 2 -2.52 18.11 3.18
CA ALA A 2 -3.79 17.91 3.87
C ALA A 2 -4.23 16.43 3.78
N LEU A 3 -4.74 15.88 4.88
CA LEU A 3 -5.30 14.53 4.93
C LEU A 3 -6.46 14.38 3.93
N ARG A 4 -6.46 13.28 3.16
CA ARG A 4 -7.55 12.91 2.25
C ARG A 4 -7.80 11.41 2.33
N TYR A 5 -9.05 11.04 2.56
CA TYR A 5 -9.50 9.64 2.58
C TYR A 5 -10.92 9.59 2.05
N VAL A 6 -11.08 9.20 0.78
CA VAL A 6 -12.39 9.10 0.13
C VAL A 6 -13.13 7.83 0.58
N GLY A 7 -12.38 6.78 0.94
CA GLY A 7 -12.94 5.48 1.32
C GLY A 7 -13.19 4.54 0.13
N SER A 8 -12.73 4.95 -1.06
CA SER A 8 -12.66 4.12 -2.26
C SER A 8 -11.21 4.03 -2.71
N MET A 9 -10.65 2.82 -2.69
CA MET A 9 -9.24 2.59 -3.02
C MET A 9 -8.89 3.19 -4.39
N VAL A 10 -9.72 2.97 -5.40
CA VAL A 10 -9.47 3.49 -6.76
C VAL A 10 -9.36 5.02 -6.75
N ALA A 11 -10.28 5.71 -6.08
CA ALA A 11 -10.29 7.17 -6.03
C ALA A 11 -9.09 7.73 -5.25
N ASP A 12 -8.71 7.06 -4.15
CA ASP A 12 -7.59 7.47 -3.32
C ASP A 12 -6.24 7.22 -4.04
N VAL A 13 -6.04 6.04 -4.61
CA VAL A 13 -4.81 5.70 -5.36
C VAL A 13 -4.66 6.56 -6.61
N HIS A 14 -5.75 6.78 -7.37
CA HIS A 14 -5.69 7.63 -8.57
C HIS A 14 -5.23 9.05 -8.24
N ARG A 15 -5.73 9.61 -7.14
CA ARG A 15 -5.29 10.92 -6.63
C ARG A 15 -3.83 10.88 -6.19
N THR A 16 -3.40 9.84 -5.48
CA THR A 16 -1.99 9.66 -5.08
C THR A 16 -1.06 9.60 -6.28
N MET A 17 -1.46 8.94 -7.38
CA MET A 17 -0.66 8.88 -8.60
C MET A 17 -0.54 10.25 -9.30
N LEU A 18 -1.60 11.06 -9.33
CA LEU A 18 -1.59 12.36 -10.00
C LEU A 18 -0.94 13.48 -9.17
N ASN A 19 -1.20 13.48 -7.86
CA ASN A 19 -0.84 14.59 -6.98
C ASN A 19 0.34 14.26 -6.04
N GLY A 20 0.82 13.01 -6.07
CA GLY A 20 1.78 12.50 -5.10
C GLY A 20 1.17 12.27 -3.72
N GLY A 21 2.04 11.99 -2.75
CA GLY A 21 1.67 11.60 -1.39
C GLY A 21 1.66 10.09 -1.22
N ILE A 22 0.99 9.65 -0.16
CA ILE A 22 0.98 8.24 0.25
C ILE A 22 -0.45 7.78 0.59
N PHE A 23 -0.76 6.54 0.23
CA PHE A 23 -1.96 5.81 0.63
C PHE A 23 -1.55 4.64 1.53
N LEU A 24 -2.24 4.51 2.67
CA LEU A 24 -1.95 3.50 3.69
C LEU A 24 -3.21 2.68 3.97
N TYR A 25 -3.09 1.36 3.95
CA TYR A 25 -4.11 0.44 4.45
C TYR A 25 -3.46 -0.62 5.36
N PRO A 26 -3.09 -0.23 6.60
CA PRO A 26 -2.35 -1.10 7.52
C PRO A 26 -3.20 -2.25 8.06
N ALA A 27 -2.55 -3.16 8.77
CA ALA A 27 -3.21 -4.11 9.64
C ALA A 27 -3.96 -3.38 10.76
N THR A 28 -5.11 -3.90 11.14
CA THR A 28 -5.86 -3.46 12.33
C THR A 28 -6.11 -4.65 13.25
N GLN A 29 -6.54 -4.39 14.50
CA GLN A 29 -6.81 -5.47 15.46
C GLN A 29 -7.87 -6.46 14.95
N ASP A 30 -8.88 -5.98 14.23
CA ASP A 30 -9.95 -6.77 13.62
C ASP A 30 -9.60 -7.34 12.23
N ALA A 31 -8.53 -6.83 11.60
CA ALA A 31 -8.05 -7.28 10.30
C ALA A 31 -6.51 -7.36 10.27
N PRO A 32 -5.90 -8.34 10.97
CA PRO A 32 -4.45 -8.43 11.12
C PRO A 32 -3.71 -8.71 9.79
N LYS A 33 -4.41 -9.30 8.81
CA LYS A 33 -3.89 -9.53 7.45
C LYS A 33 -4.26 -8.41 6.46
N GLY A 34 -4.73 -7.27 6.96
CA GLY A 34 -5.34 -6.23 6.15
C GLY A 34 -6.77 -6.56 5.73
N LYS A 35 -7.39 -5.63 5.01
CA LYS A 35 -8.79 -5.72 4.57
C LYS A 35 -8.94 -5.92 3.06
N LEU A 36 -8.01 -5.36 2.28
CA LEU A 36 -8.03 -5.39 0.82
C LEU A 36 -7.54 -6.74 0.31
N ARG A 37 -8.07 -7.20 -0.82
CA ARG A 37 -7.71 -8.49 -1.42
C ARG A 37 -6.50 -8.34 -2.32
N TYR A 38 -5.61 -9.29 -2.21
CA TYR A 38 -4.33 -9.26 -2.87
C TYR A 38 -4.48 -9.23 -4.40
N LEU A 39 -5.14 -10.24 -4.98
CA LEU A 39 -5.14 -10.46 -6.43
C LEU A 39 -5.81 -9.35 -7.24
N TYR A 40 -6.87 -8.74 -6.73
CA TYR A 40 -7.72 -7.82 -7.50
C TYR A 40 -7.90 -6.44 -6.86
N GLU A 41 -7.22 -6.16 -5.74
CA GLU A 41 -7.15 -4.80 -5.17
C GLU A 41 -5.67 -4.39 -5.02
N CYS A 42 -4.88 -5.13 -4.24
CA CYS A 42 -3.50 -4.76 -3.91
C CYS A 42 -2.54 -4.87 -5.11
N ALA A 43 -2.46 -6.05 -5.73
CA ALA A 43 -1.50 -6.31 -6.80
C ALA A 43 -1.70 -5.42 -8.03
N PRO A 44 -2.94 -5.18 -8.53
CA PRO A 44 -3.14 -4.27 -9.65
C PRO A 44 -2.72 -2.83 -9.34
N MET A 45 -3.04 -2.32 -8.15
CA MET A 45 -2.67 -0.95 -7.77
C MET A 45 -1.16 -0.81 -7.51
N ALA A 46 -0.54 -1.83 -6.91
CA ALA A 46 0.90 -1.89 -6.74
C ALA A 46 1.61 -1.84 -8.09
N PHE A 47 1.16 -2.65 -9.06
CA PHE A 47 1.71 -2.63 -10.42
C PHE A 47 1.64 -1.24 -11.05
N LEU A 48 0.49 -0.57 -11.01
CA LEU A 48 0.34 0.77 -11.57
C LEU A 48 1.27 1.80 -10.91
N VAL A 49 1.42 1.75 -9.59
CA VAL A 49 2.26 2.68 -8.83
C VAL A 49 3.74 2.44 -9.10
N GLU A 50 4.19 1.18 -9.13
CA GLU A 50 5.57 0.83 -9.46
C GLU A 50 5.93 1.21 -10.90
N GLN A 51 5.02 0.99 -11.87
CA GLN A 51 5.23 1.44 -13.24
C GLN A 51 5.28 2.97 -13.38
N ALA A 52 4.65 3.70 -12.46
CA ALA A 52 4.74 5.16 -12.37
C ALA A 52 5.99 5.64 -11.60
N GLY A 53 6.88 4.75 -11.16
CA GLY A 53 8.09 5.08 -10.40
C GLY A 53 7.87 5.32 -8.90
N GLY A 54 6.67 5.00 -8.39
CA GLY A 54 6.38 4.96 -6.97
C GLY A 54 6.82 3.67 -6.30
N ILE A 55 6.50 3.51 -5.02
CA ILE A 55 6.72 2.28 -4.27
C ILE A 55 5.37 1.72 -3.82
N ALA A 56 5.23 0.40 -3.86
CA ALA A 56 4.16 -0.34 -3.18
C ALA A 56 4.75 -1.45 -2.31
N THR A 57 4.51 -1.39 -0.99
CA THR A 57 5.11 -2.29 0.00
C THR A 57 4.08 -2.82 0.99
N THR A 58 4.34 -3.99 1.57
CA THR A 58 3.61 -4.52 2.73
C THR A 58 4.16 -3.99 4.05
N GLY A 59 5.19 -3.14 4.01
CA GLY A 59 5.99 -2.72 5.16
C GLY A 59 7.25 -3.57 5.37
N GLU A 60 7.26 -4.78 4.83
CA GLU A 60 8.39 -5.72 4.95
C GLU A 60 9.00 -6.09 3.59
N ARG A 61 8.18 -6.23 2.55
CA ARG A 61 8.58 -6.57 1.19
C ARG A 61 7.73 -5.83 0.15
N ALA A 62 8.16 -5.85 -1.11
CA ALA A 62 7.34 -5.34 -2.21
C ALA A 62 6.03 -6.13 -2.32
N VAL A 63 4.94 -5.46 -2.68
CA VAL A 63 3.62 -6.11 -2.82
C VAL A 63 3.65 -7.16 -3.93
N LEU A 64 4.35 -6.90 -5.04
CA LEU A 64 4.38 -7.80 -6.20
C LEU A 64 5.26 -9.04 -6.02
N ASP A 65 6.12 -9.08 -5.00
CA ASP A 65 6.94 -10.27 -4.67
C ASP A 65 6.17 -11.34 -3.89
N HIS A 66 4.93 -11.04 -3.48
CA HIS A 66 4.10 -11.97 -2.74
C HIS A 66 3.42 -12.99 -3.68
N VAL A 67 3.62 -14.28 -3.41
CA VAL A 67 2.86 -15.35 -4.06
C VAL A 67 1.65 -15.70 -3.19
N PRO A 68 0.41 -15.41 -3.64
CA PRO A 68 -0.79 -15.70 -2.86
C PRO A 68 -1.10 -17.19 -2.84
N THR A 69 -1.69 -17.63 -1.73
CA THR A 69 -2.12 -19.02 -1.48
C THR A 69 -3.62 -19.21 -1.67
N ASP A 70 -4.40 -18.13 -1.66
CA ASP A 70 -5.85 -18.12 -1.86
C ASP A 70 -6.29 -16.97 -2.79
N ILE A 71 -7.34 -17.18 -3.58
CA ILE A 71 -7.83 -16.18 -4.53
C ILE A 71 -8.45 -14.94 -3.85
N HIS A 72 -8.88 -15.06 -2.61
CA HIS A 72 -9.42 -14.00 -1.76
C HIS A 72 -8.47 -13.64 -0.62
N GLU A 73 -7.20 -14.03 -0.70
CA GLU A 73 -6.17 -13.65 0.27
C GLU A 73 -6.15 -12.14 0.45
N ARG A 74 -6.08 -11.69 1.70
CA ARG A 74 -5.99 -10.27 2.03
C ARG A 74 -4.53 -9.85 2.10
N GLY A 75 -4.26 -8.60 1.76
CA GLY A 75 -2.92 -8.02 1.77
C GLY A 75 -2.86 -6.70 2.53
N LEU A 76 -1.70 -6.45 3.12
CA LEU A 76 -1.28 -5.13 3.59
C LEU A 76 -0.77 -4.34 2.39
N ILE A 77 -1.08 -3.04 2.35
CA ILE A 77 -0.60 -2.19 1.27
C ILE A 77 -0.33 -0.77 1.75
N TYR A 78 0.87 -0.31 1.43
CA TYR A 78 1.31 1.07 1.54
C TYR A 78 1.89 1.44 0.18
N LEU A 79 1.37 2.50 -0.45
CA LEU A 79 1.80 2.88 -1.78
C LEU A 79 1.83 4.39 -1.99
N GLY A 80 2.63 4.83 -2.94
CA GLY A 80 2.61 6.22 -3.41
C GLY A 80 3.97 6.72 -3.87
N SER A 81 4.20 8.01 -3.68
CA SER A 81 5.46 8.68 -3.96
C SER A 81 6.63 7.98 -3.24
N LYS A 82 7.72 7.76 -3.97
CA LYS A 82 8.91 7.06 -3.48
C LYS A 82 9.41 7.58 -2.12
N LEU A 83 9.63 8.90 -2.02
CA LEU A 83 10.20 9.52 -0.81
C LEU A 83 9.27 9.40 0.40
N ASP A 84 7.96 9.54 0.21
CA ASP A 84 6.98 9.42 1.30
C ASP A 84 6.92 7.98 1.83
N VAL A 85 6.99 6.99 0.94
CA VAL A 85 6.99 5.57 1.33
C VAL A 85 8.32 5.17 2.00
N GLU A 86 9.46 5.67 1.51
CA GLU A 86 10.77 5.46 2.14
C GLU A 86 10.83 6.07 3.54
N GLU A 87 10.27 7.27 3.73
CA GLU A 87 10.15 7.90 5.04
C GLU A 87 9.33 7.02 5.99
N MET A 88 8.16 6.53 5.55
CA MET A 88 7.34 5.60 6.33
C MET A 88 8.12 4.32 6.71
N LEU A 89 8.86 3.72 5.78
CA LEU A 89 9.67 2.53 6.03
C LEU A 89 10.79 2.80 7.05
N SER A 90 11.35 4.01 7.09
CA SER A 90 12.33 4.39 8.10
C SER A 90 11.77 4.33 9.52
N PHE A 91 10.49 4.66 9.71
CA PHE A 91 9.81 4.51 11.00
C PHE A 91 9.59 3.03 11.35
N PHE A 92 9.22 2.18 10.39
CA PHE A 92 9.08 0.74 10.62
C PHE A 92 10.42 0.10 11.03
N ALA A 93 11.52 0.54 10.43
CA ALA A 93 12.85 0.10 10.81
C ALA A 93 13.25 0.58 12.22
N LYS A 94 12.90 1.82 12.57
CA LYS A 94 13.22 2.42 13.88
C LYS A 94 12.43 1.80 15.05
N TYR A 95 11.17 1.45 14.82
CA TYR A 95 10.25 0.93 15.85
C TYR A 95 9.97 -0.57 15.68
N LYS A 96 10.95 -1.30 15.17
CA LYS A 96 10.93 -2.77 15.07
C LYS A 96 11.22 -3.35 16.46
N GLU A 97 10.20 -3.40 17.32
CA GLU A 97 10.20 -4.12 18.60
C GLU A 97 9.74 -5.57 18.42
#